data_AF-A0A699RC20-F1
#
_entry.id   AF-A0A699RC20-F1
#
_cell.length_a   1.000
_cell.length_b   1.000
_cell.length_c   1.000
_cell.angle_alpha   90.00
_cell.angle_beta   90.00
_cell.angle_gamma   90.00
#
_symmetry.space_group_name_H-M   'P 1'
#
loop_
_entity.id
_entity.type
_entity.pdbx_description
1 polymer ?
#
loop_
_entity_poly.entity_id
_entity_poly.type
_entity_poly.pdbx_seq_one_letter_code
_entity_poly.pdbx_strand_id
1 'polypeptide(L)'
;MSPKLYQQFEHNSPLEMVTELQKMYGKPLGVELQELVNMFHSCKQAKGQSVSDHVQLIKSYLDQLATLNYAFPDKVSISFILNSLSSEFQAFVQNYNMQSMDKTISEAHLLLIEFEKSIKTNKQPIVGAFSTPQVMAIQGGRVQKYKPQGKAKGKG
;
A
#
# COMPACT_ATOMS: atom_id res chain seq x y z
N MET A 1 17.83 38.03 -15.90
CA MET A 1 18.68 37.13 -16.73
C MET A 1 19.91 37.88 -17.17
N SER A 2 21.10 37.28 -17.13
CA SER A 2 22.32 37.94 -17.57
C SER A 2 22.42 37.94 -19.11
N PRO A 3 22.99 38.98 -19.74
CA PRO A 3 23.15 39.04 -21.20
C PRO A 3 23.95 37.85 -21.77
N LYS A 4 24.91 37.33 -21.00
CA LYS A 4 25.72 36.17 -21.38
C LYS A 4 24.90 34.87 -21.51
N LEU A 5 23.88 34.69 -20.66
CA LEU A 5 23.02 33.51 -20.72
C LEU A 5 22.15 33.53 -21.97
N TYR A 6 21.60 34.70 -22.34
CA TYR A 6 20.81 34.86 -23.57
C TYR A 6 21.63 34.49 -24.81
N GLN A 7 22.85 35.04 -24.92
CA GLN A 7 23.74 34.81 -26.04
C GLN A 7 24.15 33.33 -26.20
N GLN A 8 24.23 32.60 -25.08
CA GLN A 8 24.55 31.17 -25.08
C GLN A 8 23.43 30.29 -25.68
N PHE A 9 22.19 30.79 -25.71
CA PHE A 9 21.01 30.03 -26.14
C PHE A 9 20.33 30.62 -27.40
N GLU A 10 20.90 31.66 -28.02
CA GLU A 10 20.32 32.37 -29.17
C GLU A 10 19.95 31.47 -30.36
N HIS A 11 20.58 30.31 -30.48
CA HIS A 11 20.37 29.35 -31.57
C HIS A 11 19.74 28.03 -31.14
N ASN A 12 19.42 27.87 -29.87
CA ASN A 12 18.82 26.64 -29.36
C ASN A 12 17.32 26.66 -29.60
N SER A 13 16.75 25.51 -29.95
CA SER A 13 15.31 25.28 -29.84
C SER A 13 14.86 25.26 -28.37
N PRO A 14 13.57 25.47 -28.08
CA PRO A 14 13.07 25.37 -26.71
C PRO A 14 13.42 24.06 -25.99
N LEU A 15 13.44 22.92 -26.71
CA LEU A 15 13.84 21.63 -26.13
C LEU A 15 15.33 21.60 -25.77
N GLU A 16 16.20 22.06 -26.67
CA GLU A 16 17.65 22.11 -26.43
C GLU A 16 18.00 23.08 -25.29
N MET A 17 17.29 24.19 -25.15
CA MET A 17 17.44 25.09 -24.01
C MET A 17 17.13 24.38 -22.70
N VAL A 18 16.02 23.64 -22.62
CA VAL A 18 15.65 22.89 -21.40
C VAL A 18 16.69 21.83 -21.07
N THR A 19 17.13 21.04 -22.06
CA THR A 19 18.14 20.01 -21.85
C THR A 19 19.45 20.60 -21.32
N GLU A 20 19.93 21.70 -21.90
CA GLU A 20 21.20 22.28 -21.46
C GLU A 20 21.11 23.05 -20.15
N LEU A 21 19.97 23.70 -19.85
CA LEU A 21 19.71 24.24 -18.53
C LEU A 21 19.66 23.12 -17.48
N GLN A 22 19.06 21.99 -17.79
CA GLN A 22 19.01 20.84 -16.89
C GLN A 22 20.39 20.19 -16.71
N LYS A 23 21.26 20.23 -17.72
CA LYS A 23 22.66 19.78 -17.57
C LYS A 23 23.51 20.72 -16.71
N MET A 24 23.34 22.04 -16.86
CA MET A 24 24.14 23.04 -16.15
C MET A 24 23.65 23.31 -14.72
N TYR A 25 22.33 23.29 -14.53
CA TYR A 25 21.68 23.70 -13.28
C TYR A 25 20.79 22.62 -12.67
N GLY A 26 20.47 21.57 -13.43
CA GLY A 26 19.74 20.43 -12.88
C GLY A 26 20.60 19.70 -11.86
N LYS A 27 19.92 19.09 -10.91
CA LYS A 27 20.58 18.34 -9.86
C LYS A 27 21.19 17.08 -10.46
N PRO A 28 22.45 16.74 -10.14
CA PRO A 28 23.03 15.51 -10.64
C PRO A 28 22.20 14.30 -10.17
N LEU A 29 21.92 13.36 -11.07
CA LEU A 29 21.11 12.17 -10.78
C LEU A 29 21.56 11.42 -9.51
N GLY A 30 22.88 11.32 -9.29
CA GLY A 30 23.43 10.69 -8.08
C GLY A 30 23.07 11.42 -6.79
N VAL A 31 22.97 12.74 -6.81
CA VAL A 31 22.55 13.55 -5.66
C VAL A 31 21.04 13.39 -5.43
N GLU A 32 20.23 13.38 -6.50
CA GLU A 32 18.78 13.10 -6.41
C GLU A 32 18.51 11.72 -5.81
N LEU A 33 19.20 10.70 -6.30
CA LEU A 33 19.07 9.34 -5.77
C LEU A 33 19.48 9.27 -4.29
N GLN A 34 20.59 9.89 -3.92
CA GLN A 34 21.07 9.86 -2.53
C GLN A 34 20.08 10.50 -1.56
N GLU A 35 19.49 11.64 -1.93
CA GLU A 35 18.48 12.29 -1.10
C GLU A 35 17.19 11.49 -1.01
N LEU A 36 16.73 10.91 -2.12
CA LEU A 36 15.56 10.05 -2.14
C LEU A 36 15.75 8.83 -1.23
N VAL A 37 16.92 8.18 -1.32
CA VAL A 37 17.28 7.06 -0.44
C VAL A 37 17.32 7.50 1.03
N ASN A 38 17.85 8.69 1.33
CA ASN A 38 17.89 9.22 2.69
C ASN A 38 16.48 9.49 3.25
N MET A 39 15.59 10.08 2.45
CA MET A 39 14.19 10.31 2.83
C MET A 39 13.46 8.98 3.06
N PHE A 40 13.63 8.04 2.13
CA PHE A 40 13.03 6.71 2.21
C PHE A 40 13.49 5.95 3.46
N HIS A 41 14.79 5.89 3.72
CA HIS A 41 15.35 5.16 4.85
C HIS A 41 14.96 5.77 6.20
N SER A 42 14.91 7.10 6.27
CA SER A 42 14.51 7.84 7.47
C SER A 42 12.99 7.81 7.73
N CYS A 43 12.19 7.34 6.78
CA CYS A 43 10.74 7.28 6.89
C CYS A 43 10.32 6.20 7.90
N LYS A 44 9.82 6.62 9.06
CA LYS A 44 9.27 5.75 10.11
C LYS A 44 7.89 6.28 10.52
N GLN A 45 6.94 5.36 10.70
CA GLN A 45 5.59 5.70 11.12
C GLN A 45 5.66 6.23 12.56
N ALA A 46 5.16 7.44 12.77
CA ALA A 46 5.02 8.00 14.10
C ALA A 46 3.90 7.28 14.87
N LYS A 47 4.01 7.25 16.20
CA LYS A 47 2.96 6.70 17.06
C LYS A 47 1.63 7.43 16.82
N GLY A 48 0.55 6.68 16.61
CA GLY A 48 -0.78 7.23 16.31
C GLY A 48 -0.97 7.82 14.90
N GLN A 49 0.07 7.81 14.05
CA GLN A 49 -0.07 8.20 12.64
C GLN A 49 -0.89 7.16 11.88
N SER A 50 -1.79 7.63 10.99
CA SER A 50 -2.52 6.79 10.04
C SER A 50 -1.57 5.86 9.28
N VAL A 51 -1.80 4.55 9.37
CA VAL A 51 -1.03 3.56 8.62
C VAL A 51 -1.23 3.74 7.11
N SER A 52 -2.41 4.23 6.69
CA SER A 52 -2.69 4.45 5.28
C SER A 52 -1.82 5.55 4.70
N ASP A 53 -1.73 6.68 5.41
CA ASP A 53 -0.94 7.84 4.98
C ASP A 53 0.54 7.47 4.92
N HIS A 54 1.00 6.69 5.91
CA HIS A 54 2.37 6.20 5.97
C HIS A 54 2.71 5.25 4.81
N VAL A 55 1.84 4.28 4.50
CA VAL A 55 2.03 3.36 3.35
C VAL A 55 2.05 4.14 2.04
N GLN A 56 1.17 5.13 1.87
CA GLN A 56 1.14 5.99 0.68
C GLN A 56 2.44 6.80 0.54
N LEU A 57 2.99 7.32 1.64
CA LEU A 57 4.28 8.02 1.64
C LEU A 57 5.41 7.11 1.17
N ILE A 58 5.52 5.89 1.72
CA ILE A 58 6.54 4.92 1.31
C ILE A 58 6.37 4.54 -0.17
N LYS A 59 5.13 4.31 -0.61
CA LYS A 59 4.84 4.02 -2.01
C LYS A 59 5.30 5.16 -2.92
N SER A 60 5.12 6.42 -2.52
CA SER A 60 5.58 7.56 -3.31
C SER A 60 7.09 7.58 -3.52
N TYR A 61 7.88 7.13 -2.53
CA TYR A 61 9.32 6.99 -2.67
C TYR A 61 9.71 5.80 -3.54
N LEU A 62 9.02 4.67 -3.42
CA LEU A 62 9.23 3.50 -4.28
C LEU A 62 8.90 3.82 -5.75
N ASP A 63 7.82 4.55 -6.00
CA ASP A 63 7.43 5.00 -7.34
C ASP A 63 8.51 5.94 -7.93
N GLN A 64 9.06 6.86 -7.12
CA GLN A 64 10.18 7.72 -7.53
C GLN A 64 11.47 6.93 -7.77
N LEU A 65 11.76 5.89 -6.99
CA LEU A 65 12.90 5.00 -7.25
C LEU A 65 12.69 4.25 -8.56
N ALA A 66 11.47 3.82 -8.87
CA ALA A 66 11.15 3.16 -10.12
C ALA A 66 11.33 4.08 -11.34
N THR A 67 11.02 5.38 -11.25
CA THR A 67 11.32 6.33 -12.36
C THR A 67 12.82 6.52 -12.58
N LEU A 68 13.64 6.26 -11.57
CA LEU A 68 15.11 6.22 -11.64
C LEU A 68 15.66 4.84 -12.05
N ASN A 69 14.79 3.91 -12.51
CA ASN A 69 15.09 2.52 -12.87
C ASN A 69 15.43 1.59 -11.69
N TYR A 70 15.06 1.96 -10.45
CA TYR A 70 15.17 1.14 -9.26
C TYR A 70 13.80 0.64 -8.80
N ALA A 71 13.20 -0.27 -9.58
CA ALA A 71 11.96 -0.92 -9.22
C ALA A 71 12.21 -2.15 -8.33
N PHE A 72 11.36 -2.34 -7.30
CA PHE A 72 11.46 -3.46 -6.37
C PHE A 72 10.27 -4.42 -6.53
N PRO A 73 10.48 -5.75 -6.41
CA PRO A 73 9.39 -6.69 -6.29
C PRO A 73 8.51 -6.40 -5.07
N ASP A 74 7.22 -6.72 -5.15
CA ASP A 74 6.27 -6.47 -4.06
C ASP A 74 6.73 -7.03 -2.71
N LYS A 75 7.31 -8.23 -2.69
CA LYS A 75 7.87 -8.83 -1.48
C LYS A 75 8.91 -7.94 -0.78
N VAL A 76 9.77 -7.29 -1.55
CA VAL A 76 10.80 -6.38 -1.03
C VAL A 76 10.16 -5.06 -0.60
N SER A 77 9.28 -4.50 -1.42
CA SER A 77 8.52 -3.28 -1.09
C SER A 77 7.71 -3.40 0.20
N ILE A 78 7.03 -4.53 0.39
CA ILE A 78 6.28 -4.83 1.61
C ILE A 78 7.22 -4.97 2.80
N SER A 79 8.39 -5.58 2.63
CA SER A 79 9.39 -5.65 3.72
C SER A 79 9.80 -4.25 4.19
N PHE A 80 9.96 -3.28 3.28
CA PHE A 80 10.26 -1.90 3.66
C PHE A 80 9.10 -1.26 4.44
N ILE A 81 7.86 -1.47 4.00
CA ILE A 81 6.67 -1.03 4.72
C ILE A 81 6.68 -1.61 6.14
N LEU A 82 6.78 -2.93 6.31
CA LEU A 82 6.74 -3.59 7.62
C LEU A 82 7.84 -3.10 8.57
N ASN A 83 9.06 -2.89 8.06
CA ASN A 83 10.21 -2.39 8.85
C ASN A 83 10.13 -0.90 9.21
N SER A 84 9.17 -0.18 8.66
CA SER A 84 8.97 1.25 8.92
C SER A 84 7.82 1.53 9.89
N LEU A 85 6.98 0.53 10.18
CA LEU A 85 5.79 0.70 11.02
C LEU A 85 6.17 1.00 12.47
N SER A 86 5.24 1.64 13.18
CA SER A 86 5.40 1.94 14.60
C SER A 86 5.31 0.65 15.43
N SER A 87 5.72 0.71 16.70
CA SER A 87 5.66 -0.45 17.60
C SER A 87 4.23 -0.98 17.83
N GLU A 88 3.20 -0.18 17.53
CA GLU A 88 1.78 -0.58 17.62
C GLU A 88 1.42 -1.70 16.63
N PHE A 89 2.21 -1.87 15.57
CA PHE A 89 2.00 -2.87 14.51
C PHE A 89 2.86 -4.12 14.67
N GLN A 90 3.63 -4.27 15.75
CA GLN A 90 4.56 -5.41 15.91
C GLN A 90 3.86 -6.78 15.84
N ALA A 91 2.67 -6.90 16.44
CA ALA A 91 1.88 -8.14 16.36
C ALA A 91 1.46 -8.48 14.91
N PHE A 92 1.13 -7.45 14.11
CA PHE A 92 0.84 -7.64 12.68
C PHE A 92 2.08 -8.12 11.93
N VAL A 93 3.24 -7.48 12.14
CA VAL A 93 4.51 -7.82 11.46
C VAL A 93 4.90 -9.27 11.76
N GLN A 94 4.83 -9.69 13.02
CA GLN A 94 5.11 -11.08 13.42
C GLN A 94 4.17 -12.06 12.72
N ASN A 95 2.87 -11.77 12.71
CA ASN A 95 1.87 -12.62 12.07
C ASN A 95 2.08 -12.71 10.55
N TYR A 96 2.34 -11.57 9.89
CA TYR A 96 2.58 -11.51 8.46
C TYR A 96 3.80 -12.36 8.05
N ASN A 97 4.90 -12.27 8.80
CA ASN A 97 6.11 -13.03 8.55
C ASN A 97 5.93 -14.54 8.73
N MET A 98 5.10 -14.98 9.68
CA MET A 98 4.83 -16.40 9.90
C MET A 98 3.96 -17.03 8.80
N GLN A 99 3.03 -16.25 8.24
CA GLN A 99 2.07 -16.79 7.26
C GLN A 99 2.61 -16.85 5.82
N SER A 100 3.86 -16.41 5.56
CA SER A 100 4.51 -16.36 4.24
C SER A 100 3.53 -15.98 3.12
N MET A 101 3.02 -14.76 3.19
CA MET A 101 1.96 -14.29 2.32
C MET A 101 2.54 -13.72 1.02
N ASP A 102 2.34 -14.40 -0.10
CA ASP A 102 2.55 -13.83 -1.44
C ASP A 102 1.44 -12.81 -1.69
N LYS A 103 1.75 -11.54 -1.43
CA LYS A 103 0.80 -10.42 -1.52
C LYS A 103 1.34 -9.29 -2.36
N THR A 104 0.41 -8.59 -2.98
CA THR A 104 0.67 -7.28 -3.55
C THR A 104 0.72 -6.21 -2.48
N ILE A 105 1.33 -5.05 -2.78
CA ILE A 105 1.36 -3.89 -1.88
C ILE A 105 -0.08 -3.47 -1.51
N SER A 106 -1.01 -3.49 -2.47
CA SER A 106 -2.41 -3.12 -2.24
C SER A 106 -3.11 -4.04 -1.25
N GLU A 107 -2.91 -5.35 -1.33
CA GLU A 107 -3.48 -6.28 -0.34
C GLU A 107 -2.87 -6.08 1.04
N ALA A 108 -1.54 -5.90 1.14
CA ALA A 108 -0.88 -5.63 2.41
C ALA A 108 -1.39 -4.32 3.05
N HIS A 109 -1.64 -3.29 2.25
CA HIS A 109 -2.20 -2.02 2.69
C HIS A 109 -3.61 -2.18 3.28
N LEU A 110 -4.49 -2.96 2.64
CA LEU A 110 -5.83 -3.25 3.16
C LEU A 110 -5.80 -4.01 4.48
N LEU A 111 -4.90 -5.00 4.61
CA LEU A 111 -4.71 -5.75 5.85
C LEU A 111 -4.23 -4.87 7.00
N LEU A 112 -3.30 -3.96 6.72
CA LEU A 112 -2.80 -2.97 7.69
C LEU A 112 -3.91 -2.03 8.17
N ILE A 113 -4.76 -1.53 7.25
CA ILE A 113 -5.90 -0.68 7.60
C ILE A 113 -6.88 -1.41 8.52
N GLU A 114 -7.18 -2.68 8.22
CA GLU A 114 -8.09 -3.47 9.05
C GLU A 114 -7.50 -3.75 10.45
N PHE A 115 -6.20 -4.03 10.50
CA PHE A 115 -5.48 -4.16 11.77
C PHE A 115 -5.53 -2.86 12.59
N GLU A 116 -5.30 -1.70 11.98
CA GLU A 116 -5.37 -0.41 12.66
C GLU A 116 -6.76 -0.15 13.29
N LYS A 117 -7.85 -0.51 12.58
CA LYS A 117 -9.21 -0.43 13.14
C LYS A 117 -9.40 -1.34 14.35
N SER A 118 -8.80 -2.54 14.33
CA SER A 118 -8.87 -3.48 15.46
C SER A 118 -8.22 -2.90 16.72
N ILE A 119 -7.06 -2.24 16.57
CA ILE A 119 -6.36 -1.54 17.66
C ILE A 119 -7.27 -0.45 18.25
N LYS A 120 -7.86 0.40 17.39
CA LYS A 120 -8.71 1.53 17.81
C LYS A 120 -9.99 1.09 18.53
N THR A 121 -10.51 -0.09 18.20
CA THR A 121 -11.73 -0.63 18.83
C THR A 121 -11.46 -1.45 20.11
N ASN A 122 -10.20 -1.55 20.53
CA ASN A 122 -9.74 -2.32 21.70
C ASN A 122 -10.20 -3.79 21.69
N LYS A 123 -10.60 -4.29 20.52
CA LYS A 123 -10.77 -5.71 20.26
C LYS A 123 -9.35 -6.24 20.09
N GLN A 124 -8.95 -7.21 20.91
CA GLN A 124 -7.63 -7.83 20.72
C GLN A 124 -7.45 -8.15 19.23
N PRO A 125 -6.30 -7.79 18.61
CA PRO A 125 -6.09 -8.08 17.21
C PRO A 125 -6.19 -9.59 17.04
N ILE A 126 -7.21 -10.06 16.31
CA ILE A 126 -7.48 -11.48 16.19
C ILE A 126 -6.39 -12.05 15.30
N VAL A 127 -5.34 -12.60 15.91
CA VAL A 127 -4.11 -13.10 15.27
C VAL A 127 -4.39 -14.24 14.25
N GLY A 128 -5.64 -14.70 14.10
CA GLY A 128 -6.03 -15.76 13.17
C GLY A 128 -7.17 -15.44 12.19
N ALA A 129 -7.68 -14.19 12.11
CA ALA A 129 -8.91 -13.89 11.35
C ALA A 129 -8.71 -13.11 10.03
N PHE A 130 -7.48 -12.91 9.56
CA PHE A 130 -7.22 -12.31 8.23
C PHE A 130 -7.55 -13.24 7.05
N SER A 131 -8.47 -14.19 7.25
CA SER A 131 -9.04 -14.98 6.18
C SER A 131 -9.84 -14.07 5.27
N THR A 132 -9.43 -14.03 4.00
CA THR A 132 -10.05 -13.38 2.84
C THR A 132 -11.57 -13.20 2.93
N PRO A 133 -12.15 -12.11 2.37
CA PRO A 133 -13.60 -12.00 2.22
C PRO A 133 -14.11 -13.20 1.42
N GLN A 134 -14.73 -14.15 2.10
CA GLN A 134 -15.40 -15.25 1.43
C GLN A 134 -16.61 -14.64 0.74
N VAL A 135 -16.60 -14.65 -0.59
CA VAL A 135 -17.76 -14.27 -1.40
C VAL A 135 -18.94 -15.12 -0.92
N MET A 136 -19.96 -14.49 -0.34
CA MET A 136 -21.21 -15.17 -0.01
C MET A 136 -21.84 -15.63 -1.32
N ALA A 137 -21.68 -16.92 -1.65
CA ALA A 137 -22.48 -17.55 -2.68
C ALA A 137 -23.95 -17.53 -2.20
N ILE A 138 -24.74 -16.65 -2.80
CA ILE A 138 -26.20 -16.66 -2.65
C ILE A 138 -26.67 -17.95 -3.34
N GLN A 139 -26.91 -19.00 -2.55
CA GLN A 139 -27.51 -20.23 -3.04
C GLN A 139 -28.97 -19.94 -3.41
N GLY A 140 -29.21 -19.71 -4.69
CA GLY A 140 -30.54 -19.50 -5.26
C GLY A 140 -31.41 -20.75 -5.10
N GLY A 141 -32.37 -20.65 -4.17
CA GLY A 141 -33.76 -21.08 -4.33
C GLY A 141 -34.07 -22.57 -4.52
N ARG A 142 -34.75 -23.17 -3.54
CA ARG A 142 -35.91 -24.05 -3.75
C ARG A 142 -36.75 -24.11 -2.47
N VAL A 143 -37.90 -23.43 -2.50
CA VAL A 143 -38.93 -23.49 -1.46
C VAL A 143 -39.75 -24.77 -1.69
N GLN A 144 -39.65 -25.74 -0.78
CA GLN A 144 -40.50 -26.93 -0.78
C GLN A 144 -41.73 -26.66 0.09
N LYS A 145 -42.90 -26.46 -0.53
CA LYS A 145 -44.21 -26.47 0.15
C LYS A 145 -44.60 -27.91 0.46
N TYR A 146 -44.93 -28.21 1.73
CA TYR A 146 -45.62 -29.45 2.11
C TYR A 146 -46.98 -29.11 2.75
N LYS A 147 -48.05 -29.78 2.28
CA LYS A 147 -49.44 -29.66 2.75
C LYS A 147 -49.67 -30.48 4.03
N PRO A 148 -50.56 -30.07 4.95
CA PRO A 148 -51.09 -30.96 5.97
C PRO A 148 -52.41 -31.61 5.54
N GLN A 149 -52.53 -32.91 5.75
CA GLN A 149 -53.74 -33.73 5.57
C GLN A 149 -53.56 -34.87 6.60
N GLY A 150 -54.42 -35.21 7.55
CA GLY A 150 -55.72 -34.81 8.05
C GLY A 150 -56.05 -35.90 9.10
N LYS A 151 -56.35 -35.58 10.36
CA LYS A 151 -56.73 -36.58 11.37
C LYS A 151 -58.26 -36.64 11.48
N ALA A 152 -58.85 -37.70 10.94
CA ALA A 152 -60.23 -38.05 11.19
C ALA A 152 -60.36 -38.74 12.56
N LYS A 153 -61.36 -38.32 13.32
CA LYS A 153 -61.77 -38.84 14.62
C LYS A 153 -63.06 -39.63 14.39
N GLY A 154 -63.07 -40.92 14.70
CA GLY A 154 -64.26 -41.78 14.61
C GLY A 154 -64.34 -42.69 15.81
N LYS A 155 -65.43 -42.58 16.57
CA LYS A 155 -65.82 -43.43 17.70
C LYS A 155 -66.45 -44.73 17.17
N GLY A 156 -66.28 -45.81 17.92
CA GLY A 156 -66.93 -47.11 17.72
C GLY A 156 -66.21 -48.15 18.54
#